data_AF-A0A8I2FS88-F1
#
_entry.id   AF-A0A8I2FS88-F1
#
_cell.length_a   1.000
_cell.length_b   1.000
_cell.length_c   1.000
_cell.angle_alpha   90.00
_cell.angle_beta   90.00
_cell.angle_gamma   90.00
#
_symmetry.space_group_name_H-M   'P 1'
#
loop_
_entity.id
_entity.type
_entity.pdbx_description
1 polymer ?
#
loop_
_entity_poly.entity_id
_entity_poly.type
_entity_poly.pdbx_seq_one_letter_code
_entity_poly.pdbx_strand_id
1 'polypeptide(L)'
;RNQFKDIKGGSELAMLVAPSAEELEQLKKAVAIMTPAEKQNADSLTDEQTQRIAEDAKIDPANFAIFINGYALCCKRVSPSILGSELR
;
A
#
# COMPACT_ATOMS: atom_id res chain seq x y z
N ARG A 1 1.72 -23.67 -16.81
CA ARG A 1 0.37 -24.14 -16.39
C ARG A 1 0.57 -25.38 -15.52
N ASN A 2 0.06 -25.37 -14.28
CA ASN A 2 0.34 -26.27 -13.14
C ASN A 2 1.61 -25.84 -12.37
N GLN A 3 1.61 -25.50 -11.08
CA GLN A 3 0.68 -25.78 -9.98
C GLN A 3 0.62 -24.55 -9.04
N PHE A 4 -0.58 -24.01 -8.83
CA PHE A 4 -0.84 -23.14 -7.69
C PHE A 4 -1.12 -24.04 -6.49
N LYS A 5 -0.19 -24.07 -5.54
CA LYS A 5 -0.41 -24.69 -4.23
C LYS A 5 0.44 -23.99 -3.18
N ASP A 6 -0.11 -22.89 -2.67
CA ASP A 6 -0.22 -22.72 -1.21
C ASP A 6 -1.45 -21.85 -0.90
N ILE A 7 -2.20 -22.27 0.12
CA ILE A 7 -3.50 -21.73 0.52
C ILE A 7 -3.34 -20.62 1.58
N LYS A 8 -2.11 -20.14 1.79
CA LYS A 8 -1.78 -19.00 2.65
C LYS A 8 -1.33 -17.78 1.85
N GLY A 9 -2.02 -17.45 0.75
CA GLY A 9 -2.13 -16.10 0.15
C GLY A 9 -0.93 -15.14 0.21
N GLY A 10 0.31 -15.65 0.14
CA GLY A 10 1.53 -14.87 0.41
C GLY A 10 2.61 -15.11 -0.64
N SER A 11 2.25 -15.71 -1.78
CA SER A 11 3.22 -16.25 -2.75
C SER A 11 3.18 -15.61 -4.14
N GLU A 12 2.59 -14.41 -4.27
CA GLU A 12 2.66 -13.62 -5.51
C GLU A 12 3.47 -12.32 -5.37
N LEU A 13 4.02 -12.03 -4.18
CA LEU A 13 4.88 -10.86 -3.94
C LEU A 13 6.37 -11.12 -4.25
N ALA A 14 6.70 -12.30 -4.80
CA ALA A 14 8.09 -12.72 -5.06
C ALA A 14 8.76 -12.04 -6.27
N MET A 15 8.07 -11.10 -6.92
CA MET A 15 8.64 -10.26 -8.00
C MET A 15 8.58 -8.76 -7.66
N LEU A 16 8.40 -8.40 -6.39
CA LEU A 16 8.70 -7.06 -5.90
C LEU A 16 10.10 -7.10 -5.31
N VAL A 17 11.09 -6.71 -6.12
CA VAL A 17 12.44 -6.44 -5.61
C VAL A 17 12.30 -5.51 -4.41
N ALA A 18 12.92 -5.86 -3.29
CA ALA A 18 12.92 -5.00 -2.12
C ALA A 18 13.43 -3.62 -2.54
N PRO A 19 12.70 -2.52 -2.24
CA PRO A 19 13.10 -1.19 -2.67
C PRO A 19 14.53 -0.91 -2.22
N SER A 20 15.31 -0.25 -3.07
CA SER A 20 16.65 0.22 -2.68
C SER A 20 16.55 1.15 -1.47
N ALA A 21 17.65 1.35 -0.75
CA ALA A 21 17.65 2.26 0.41
C ALA A 21 17.14 3.67 0.03
N GLU A 22 17.49 4.16 -1.16
CA GLU A 22 17.01 5.42 -1.70
C GLU A 22 15.50 5.43 -1.95
N GLU A 23 14.96 4.37 -2.57
CA GLU A 23 13.51 4.23 -2.77
C GLU A 23 12.76 4.13 -1.45
N LEU A 24 13.32 3.46 -0.45
CA LEU A 24 12.75 3.43 0.90
C LEU A 24 12.72 4.82 1.53
N GLU A 25 13.73 5.67 1.30
CA GLU A 25 13.73 7.05 1.76
C GLU A 25 12.71 7.93 1.02
N GLN A 26 12.54 7.73 -0.29
CA GLN A 26 11.52 8.41 -1.08
C GLN A 26 10.10 8.00 -0.64
N LEU A 27 9.88 6.71 -0.38
CA LEU A 27 8.61 6.20 0.16
C LEU A 27 8.31 6.78 1.55
N LYS A 28 9.31 6.90 2.42
CA LYS A 28 9.15 7.56 3.73
C LYS A 28 8.76 9.03 3.57
N LYS A 29 9.36 9.75 2.62
CA LYS A 29 8.99 11.13 2.29
C LYS A 29 7.56 11.22 1.78
N ALA A 30 7.17 10.35 0.84
CA ALA A 30 5.81 10.26 0.33
C ALA A 30 4.78 10.06 1.45
N VAL A 31 5.04 9.13 2.37
CA VAL A 31 4.16 8.93 3.54
C VAL A 31 4.23 10.13 4.49
N ALA A 32 5.35 10.84 4.61
CA ALA A 32 5.43 12.03 5.49
C ALA A 32 4.58 13.21 4.98
N ILE A 33 4.52 13.43 3.66
CA ILE A 33 3.75 14.51 3.03
C ILE A 33 2.25 14.22 2.93
N MET A 34 1.87 12.93 2.96
CA MET A 34 0.47 12.53 2.98
C MET A 34 -0.25 13.05 4.22
N THR A 35 -1.45 13.56 4.02
CA THR A 35 -2.35 13.93 5.10
C THR A 35 -2.83 12.68 5.87
N PRO A 36 -3.28 12.83 7.13
CA PRO A 36 -3.88 11.72 7.88
C PRO A 36 -5.06 11.07 7.15
N ALA A 37 -5.85 11.86 6.41
CA ALA A 37 -6.96 11.36 5.61
C ALA A 37 -6.48 10.52 4.43
N GLU A 38 -5.44 10.96 3.71
CA GLU A 38 -4.83 10.19 2.61
C GLU A 38 -4.19 8.89 3.11
N LYS A 39 -3.61 8.87 4.32
CA LYS A 39 -3.07 7.63 4.93
C LYS A 39 -4.16 6.64 5.29
N GLN A 40 -5.27 7.12 5.84
CA GLN A 40 -6.41 6.27 6.22
C GLN A 40 -7.15 5.73 5.01
N ASN A 41 -7.23 6.51 3.92
CA ASN A 41 -7.93 6.15 2.69
C ASN A 41 -6.94 5.85 1.56
N ALA A 42 -5.81 5.23 1.91
CA ALA A 42 -4.73 4.91 0.97
C ALA A 42 -5.18 4.03 -0.21
N ASP A 43 -6.24 3.22 -0.05
CA ASP A 43 -6.82 2.42 -1.16
C ASP A 43 -7.76 3.20 -2.07
N SER A 44 -8.16 4.41 -1.66
CA SER A 44 -9.10 5.27 -2.38
C SER A 44 -8.43 6.55 -2.89
N LEU A 45 -7.09 6.58 -2.92
CA LEU A 45 -6.37 7.69 -3.54
C LEU A 45 -6.69 7.71 -5.04
N THR A 46 -7.09 8.89 -5.51
CA THR A 46 -7.27 9.12 -6.95
C THR A 46 -5.94 9.10 -7.69
N ASP A 47 -5.96 8.88 -9.00
CA ASP A 47 -4.77 8.99 -9.85
C ASP A 47 -4.10 10.36 -9.71
N GLU A 48 -4.90 11.43 -9.64
CA GLU A 48 -4.42 12.81 -9.45
C GLU A 48 -3.67 12.99 -8.12
N GLN A 49 -4.22 12.46 -7.02
CA GLN A 49 -3.55 12.51 -5.71
C GLN A 49 -2.28 11.67 -5.71
N THR A 50 -2.34 10.47 -6.29
CA THR A 50 -1.19 9.56 -6.39
C THR A 50 -0.06 10.22 -7.17
N GLN A 51 -0.38 10.87 -8.28
CA GLN A 51 0.59 11.59 -9.10
C GLN A 51 1.20 12.78 -8.36
N ARG A 52 0.38 13.61 -7.70
CA ARG A 52 0.87 14.76 -6.93
C ARG A 52 1.82 14.36 -5.79
N ILE A 53 1.47 13.32 -5.05
CA ILE A 53 2.30 12.81 -3.94
C ILE A 53 3.60 12.20 -4.49
N ALA A 54 3.53 11.47 -5.59
CA ALA A 54 4.69 10.88 -6.22
C ALA A 54 5.69 11.94 -6.73
N GLU A 55 5.19 12.99 -7.37
CA GLU A 55 6.00 14.12 -7.85
C GLU A 55 6.71 14.85 -6.70
N ASP A 56 5.99 15.15 -5.62
CA ASP A 56 6.55 15.86 -4.46
C ASP A 56 7.61 15.01 -3.72
N ALA A 57 7.39 13.69 -3.64
CA ALA A 57 8.35 12.74 -3.08
C ALA A 57 9.47 12.34 -4.05
N LYS A 58 9.42 12.80 -5.32
CA LYS A 58 10.33 12.42 -6.41
C LYS A 58 10.43 10.90 -6.60
N ILE A 59 9.31 10.20 -6.52
CA ILE A 59 9.22 8.76 -6.79
C ILE A 59 8.44 8.54 -8.10
N ASP A 60 8.74 7.45 -8.78
CA ASP A 60 7.92 7.04 -9.92
C ASP A 60 6.47 6.77 -9.47
N PRO A 61 5.46 7.36 -10.15
CA PRO A 61 4.06 7.23 -9.76
C PRO A 61 3.54 5.80 -9.85
N ALA A 62 4.04 4.96 -10.76
CA ALA A 62 3.65 3.55 -10.83
C ALA A 62 4.22 2.76 -9.64
N ASN A 63 5.49 2.99 -9.28
CA ASN A 63 6.09 2.39 -8.07
C ASN A 63 5.34 2.82 -6.80
N PHE A 64 4.98 4.10 -6.71
CA PHE A 64 4.20 4.61 -5.58
C PHE A 64 2.80 4.00 -5.51
N ALA A 65 2.09 3.87 -6.63
CA ALA A 65 0.78 3.24 -6.70
C ALA A 65 0.82 1.77 -6.24
N ILE A 66 1.83 1.01 -6.66
CA ILE A 66 2.02 -0.38 -6.21
C ILE A 66 2.24 -0.43 -4.70
N PHE A 67 3.12 0.44 -4.18
CA PHE A 67 3.42 0.50 -2.76
C PHE A 67 2.18 0.87 -1.92
N ILE A 68 1.45 1.90 -2.32
CA ILE A 68 0.33 2.42 -1.52
C ILE A 68 -0.85 1.46 -1.48
N ASN A 69 -1.07 0.71 -2.57
CA ASN A 69 -2.03 -0.40 -2.61
C ASN A 69 -1.62 -1.51 -1.63
N GLY A 70 -0.33 -1.87 -1.58
CA GLY A 70 0.20 -2.82 -0.60
C GLY A 70 0.10 -2.32 0.84
N TYR A 71 0.38 -1.04 1.07
CA TYR A 71 0.24 -0.38 2.37
C TYR A 71 -1.21 -0.41 2.87
N ALA A 72 -2.18 -0.07 2.01
CA ALA A 72 -3.58 -0.06 2.37
C ALA A 72 -4.09 -1.46 2.76
N LEU A 73 -3.66 -2.51 2.04
CA LEU A 73 -3.95 -3.90 2.42
C LEU A 73 -3.37 -4.27 3.78
N CYS A 74 -2.15 -3.82 4.10
CA CYS A 74 -1.52 -4.05 5.39
C CYS A 74 -2.29 -3.34 6.53
N CYS A 75 -2.67 -2.07 6.34
CA CYS A 75 -3.46 -1.30 7.30
C CYS A 75 -4.85 -1.90 7.57
N LYS A 76 -5.53 -2.39 6.52
CA LYS A 76 -6.81 -3.11 6.67
C LYS A 76 -6.64 -4.43 7.42
N ARG A 77 -5.54 -5.16 7.19
CA ARG A 77 -5.28 -6.45 7.87
C ARG A 77 -4.90 -6.29 9.35
N VAL A 78 -4.30 -5.17 9.74
CA VAL A 78 -3.96 -4.84 11.13
C VAL A 78 -5.12 -4.20 11.89
N SER A 79 -6.23 -3.91 11.21
CA SER A 79 -7.52 -3.60 11.83
C SER A 79 -8.32 -4.91 11.92
N PRO A 80 -8.19 -5.74 12.98
CA PRO A 80 -9.19 -6.76 13.20
C PRO A 80 -10.49 -6.01 13.39
N SER A 81 -11.40 -6.19 12.44
CA SER A 81 -12.81 -5.91 12.59
C SER A 81 -13.21 -6.26 14.01
N ILE A 82 -13.58 -5.23 14.78
CA ILE A 82 -14.18 -5.37 16.09
C ILE A 82 -15.31 -6.37 15.94
N LEU A 83 -15.12 -7.52 16.58
CA LEU A 83 -16.13 -8.55 16.72
C LEU A 83 -17.27 -7.97 17.56
N GLY A 84 -18.48 -8.05 17.04
CA GLY A 84 -19.69 -8.09 17.84
C GLY A 84 -20.35 -6.73 18.12
N SER A 85 -21.15 -6.27 17.16
CA SER A 85 -22.37 -5.54 17.49
C SER A 85 -23.44 -6.01 16.52
N GLU A 86 -24.57 -6.44 17.08
CA GLU A 86 -25.80 -6.83 16.38
C GLU A 86 -25.90 -8.30 15.92
N LEU A 87 -26.10 -9.20 16.90
CA LEU A 87 -27.20 -10.14 16.78
C LEU A 87 -28.17 -9.87 17.94
N ARG A 88 -29.34 -9.32 17.58
CA ARG A 88 -30.56 -9.36 18.38
C ARG A 88 -31.03 -10.79 18.59
#